data_AF-D1FPG2-F1
#
_entry.id   AF-D1FPG2-F1
#
_cell.length_a   1.000
_cell.length_b   1.000
_cell.length_c   1.000
_cell.angle_alpha   90.00
_cell.angle_beta   90.00
_cell.angle_gamma   90.00
#
_symmetry.space_group_name_H-M   'P 1'
#
loop_
_entity.id
_entity.type
_entity.pdbx_description
1 polymer ?
#
loop_
_entity_poly.entity_id
_entity_poly.type
_entity_poly.pdbx_seq_one_letter_code
_entity_poly.pdbx_strand_id
1 'polypeptide(L)'
;KKWEPATTYNEKCFKKCTSEQMGYMTGNTVNKQTLLEANPHQWPDTQELPLANEMINECYDETVGKQTDPCLTAGDFCDCMRKKITEKKLSFPQMYPEA
;
A
#
# COMPACT_ATOMS: atom_id res chain seq x y z
N LYS A 1 -13.30 -12.00 -9.36
CA LYS A 1 -12.45 -12.96 -8.62
C LYS A 1 -12.43 -12.53 -7.15
N LYS A 2 -12.81 -13.41 -6.22
CA LYS A 2 -12.60 -13.19 -4.78
C LYS A 2 -11.11 -13.41 -4.52
N TRP A 3 -10.44 -12.48 -3.87
CA TRP A 3 -8.97 -12.45 -3.79
C TRP A 3 -8.61 -12.63 -2.31
N GLU A 4 -7.70 -13.55 -1.99
CA GLU A 4 -7.31 -13.90 -0.62
C GLU A 4 -6.03 -13.15 -0.23
N PRO A 5 -5.87 -12.64 1.01
CA PRO A 5 -4.65 -11.93 1.41
C PRO A 5 -3.41 -12.80 1.18
N ALA A 6 -2.22 -12.17 1.10
CA ALA A 6 -0.96 -12.89 1.03
C ALA A 6 -0.84 -13.78 2.28
N THR A 7 -1.12 -15.08 2.14
CA THR A 7 -1.17 -16.01 3.26
C THR A 7 0.23 -16.53 3.61
N THR A 8 1.17 -16.43 2.67
CA THR A 8 2.52 -16.96 2.84
C THR A 8 3.53 -15.85 3.12
N TYR A 9 4.57 -16.18 3.88
CA TYR A 9 5.69 -15.27 4.15
C TYR A 9 6.39 -14.82 2.85
N ASN A 10 6.51 -15.71 1.86
CA ASN A 10 7.10 -15.40 0.56
C ASN A 10 6.32 -14.32 -0.20
N GLU A 11 4.99 -14.36 -0.18
CA GLU A 11 4.16 -13.31 -0.80
C GLU A 11 4.31 -11.96 -0.06
N LYS A 12 4.43 -11.99 1.27
CA LYS A 12 4.71 -10.79 2.07
C LYS A 12 6.09 -10.20 1.73
N CYS A 13 7.12 -11.03 1.57
CA CYS A 13 8.43 -10.58 1.11
C CYS A 13 8.44 -10.11 -0.34
N PHE A 14 7.61 -10.70 -1.21
CA PHE A 14 7.43 -10.21 -2.58
C PHE A 14 6.84 -8.79 -2.58
N LYS A 15 5.79 -8.55 -1.80
CA LYS A 15 5.23 -7.20 -1.59
C LYS A 15 6.30 -6.22 -1.12
N LYS A 16 7.10 -6.61 -0.11
CA LYS A 16 8.24 -5.80 0.37
C LYS A 16 9.21 -5.46 -0.75
N CYS A 17 9.60 -6.45 -1.56
CA CYS A 17 10.51 -6.25 -2.68
C CYS A 17 9.94 -5.27 -3.71
N THR A 18 8.67 -5.42 -4.09
CA THR A 18 8.01 -4.50 -5.02
C THR A 18 7.90 -3.08 -4.44
N SER A 19 7.54 -2.95 -3.16
CA SER A 19 7.46 -1.65 -2.49
C SER A 19 8.83 -0.95 -2.40
N GLU A 20 9.92 -1.69 -2.24
CA GLU A 20 11.27 -1.12 -2.30
C GLU A 20 11.65 -0.68 -3.71
N GLN A 21 11.32 -1.46 -4.73
CA GLN A 21 11.58 -1.08 -6.13
C GLN A 21 10.83 0.20 -6.51
N MET A 22 9.63 0.41 -5.96
CA MET A 22 8.83 1.62 -6.16
C MET A 22 9.24 2.78 -5.24
N GLY A 23 10.21 2.60 -4.33
CA GLY A 23 10.61 3.64 -3.37
C GLY A 23 9.60 3.92 -2.25
N TYR A 24 8.54 3.11 -2.14
CA TYR A 24 7.52 3.20 -1.08
C TYR A 24 7.98 2.64 0.25
N MET A 25 9.05 1.83 0.25
CA MET A 25 9.67 1.31 1.46
C MET A 25 11.19 1.26 1.32
N THR A 26 11.89 1.32 2.45
CA THR A 26 13.33 1.00 2.56
C THR A 26 13.55 0.17 3.82
N GLY A 27 13.89 -1.11 3.66
CA GLY A 27 13.95 -2.03 4.80
C GLY A 27 12.60 -2.12 5.52
N ASN A 28 12.57 -1.79 6.82
CA ASN A 28 11.35 -1.82 7.63
C ASN A 28 10.58 -0.47 7.66
N THR A 29 11.05 0.53 6.92
CA THR A 29 10.47 1.88 6.94
C THR A 29 9.55 2.08 5.73
N VAL A 30 8.31 2.48 5.97
CA VAL A 30 7.39 2.92 4.92
C VAL A 30 7.63 4.40 4.62
N ASN A 31 7.84 4.73 3.34
CA ASN A 31 8.00 6.09 2.86
C ASN A 31 6.63 6.70 2.54
N LYS A 32 5.97 7.20 3.58
CA LYS A 32 4.63 7.80 3.50
C LYS A 32 4.56 8.97 2.51
N GLN A 33 5.61 9.78 2.45
CA GLN A 33 5.65 10.95 1.57
C GLN A 33 5.58 10.52 0.10
N THR A 34 6.42 9.57 -0.32
CA THR A 34 6.41 9.07 -1.71
C THR A 34 5.11 8.36 -2.07
N LEU A 35 4.46 7.67 -1.12
CA LEU A 35 3.13 7.11 -1.34
C LEU A 35 2.07 8.20 -1.60
N LEU A 36 2.06 9.28 -0.81
CA LEU A 36 1.13 10.40 -0.99
C LEU A 36 1.41 11.17 -2.29
N GLU A 37 2.68 11.29 -2.70
CA GLU A 37 3.07 11.90 -3.98
C GLU A 37 2.65 11.05 -5.19
N ALA A 38 2.60 9.72 -5.04
CA ALA A 38 2.16 8.82 -6.09
C ALA A 38 0.63 8.75 -6.24
N ASN A 39 -0.14 9.09 -5.19
CA ASN A 39 -1.60 8.96 -5.19
C ASN A 39 -2.33 9.69 -6.33
N PRO A 40 -2.00 10.94 -6.71
CA PRO A 40 -2.64 11.61 -7.84
C PRO A 40 -2.49 10.86 -9.18
N HIS A 41 -1.43 10.06 -9.33
CA HIS A 41 -1.24 9.23 -10.52
C HIS A 41 -2.07 7.94 -10.49
N GLN A 42 -2.28 7.37 -9.30
CA GLN A 42 -3.06 6.14 -9.11
C GLN A 42 -4.57 6.40 -9.02
N TRP A 43 -4.96 7.55 -8.45
CA TRP A 43 -6.33 8.05 -8.31
C TRP A 43 -6.42 9.47 -8.91
N PRO A 44 -6.52 9.58 -10.25
CA PRO A 44 -6.62 10.87 -10.92
C PRO A 44 -7.99 11.55 -10.72
N ASP A 45 -8.99 10.82 -10.20
CA ASP A 45 -10.28 11.39 -9.83
C ASP A 45 -10.12 12.27 -8.57
N THR A 46 -10.46 13.55 -8.70
CA THR A 46 -10.35 14.55 -7.65
C THR A 46 -11.27 14.28 -6.46
N GLN A 47 -12.30 13.43 -6.62
CA GLN A 47 -13.17 13.00 -5.53
C GLN A 47 -12.60 11.82 -4.75
N GLU A 48 -11.84 10.93 -5.38
CA GLU A 48 -11.23 9.76 -4.73
C GLU A 48 -9.90 10.09 -4.04
N LEU A 49 -9.14 11.07 -4.56
CA LEU A 49 -7.83 11.44 -4.05
C LEU A 49 -7.79 11.75 -2.53
N PRO A 50 -8.74 12.51 -1.93
CA PRO A 50 -8.74 12.74 -0.49
C PRO A 50 -8.91 11.44 0.31
N LEU A 51 -9.77 10.54 -0.15
CA LEU A 51 -10.04 9.24 0.48
C LEU A 51 -8.84 8.29 0.33
N ALA A 52 -8.15 8.34 -0.81
CA ALA A 52 -6.90 7.59 -1.03
C ALA A 52 -5.77 8.08 -0.11
N ASN A 53 -5.66 9.40 0.11
CA ASN A 53 -4.70 9.96 1.06
C ASN A 53 -5.03 9.58 2.51
N GLU A 54 -6.31 9.65 2.88
CA GLU A 54 -6.80 9.22 4.19
C GLU A 54 -6.48 7.74 4.44
N MET A 55 -6.72 6.88 3.45
CA MET A 55 -6.36 5.46 3.51
C MET A 55 -4.86 5.24 3.82
N ILE A 56 -3.95 5.96 3.15
CA ILE A 56 -2.51 5.83 3.43
C ILE A 56 -2.22 6.21 4.87
N ASN A 57 -2.81 7.31 5.36
CA ASN A 57 -2.62 7.77 6.73
C ASN A 57 -3.08 6.70 7.73
N GLU A 58 -4.29 6.18 7.56
CA GLU A 58 -4.85 5.13 8.41
C GLU A 58 -3.97 3.89 8.41
N CYS A 59 -3.56 3.40 7.22
CA CYS A 59 -2.75 2.18 7.14
C CYS A 59 -1.32 2.36 7.65
N TYR A 60 -0.75 3.55 7.51
CA TYR A 60 0.54 3.88 8.10
C TYR A 60 0.47 3.78 9.63
N ASP A 61 -0.52 4.42 10.24
CA ASP A 61 -0.71 4.43 11.69
C ASP A 61 -1.11 3.04 12.23
N GLU A 62 -1.85 2.26 11.42
CA GLU A 62 -2.26 0.90 11.76
C GLU A 62 -1.14 -0.14 11.69
N THR A 63 0.00 0.12 11.03
CA THR A 63 0.99 -0.94 10.74
C THR A 63 2.44 -0.57 11.04
N VAL A 64 2.86 0.67 10.81
CA VAL A 64 4.27 1.06 10.91
C VAL A 64 4.72 1.05 12.38
N GLY A 65 5.89 0.46 12.63
CA GLY A 65 6.47 0.32 13.98
C GLY A 65 5.87 -0.81 14.82
N LYS A 66 4.88 -1.55 14.32
CA LYS A 66 4.25 -2.69 15.03
C LYS A 66 4.93 -4.02 14.78
N GLN A 67 5.69 -4.13 13.69
CA GLN A 67 6.44 -5.31 13.29
C GLN A 67 7.94 -4.97 13.22
N THR A 68 8.78 -5.95 13.56
CA THR A 68 10.24 -5.86 13.39
C THR A 68 10.72 -6.45 12.07
N ASP A 69 9.93 -7.35 11.47
CA ASP A 69 10.22 -8.00 10.20
C ASP A 69 9.70 -7.14 9.02
N PRO A 70 10.58 -6.71 8.09
CA PRO A 70 10.20 -5.92 6.92
C PRO A 70 9.15 -6.54 6.01
N CYS A 71 9.17 -7.86 5.83
CA CYS A 71 8.19 -8.57 5.03
C CYS A 71 6.82 -8.53 5.72
N LEU A 72 6.77 -8.74 7.04
CA LEU A 72 5.51 -8.63 7.79
C LEU A 72 4.95 -7.21 7.74
N THR A 73 5.79 -6.18 7.93
CA THR A 73 5.37 -4.77 7.80
C THR A 73 4.77 -4.49 6.43
N ALA A 74 5.45 -4.88 5.34
CA ALA A 74 4.96 -4.67 3.98
C ALA A 74 3.67 -5.45 3.71
N GLY A 75 3.62 -6.71 4.17
CA GLY A 75 2.45 -7.57 4.05
C GLY A 75 1.22 -6.93 4.68
N ASP A 76 1.35 -6.54 5.95
CA ASP A 76 0.28 -5.97 6.76
C ASP A 76 -0.14 -4.57 6.25
N PHE A 77 0.82 -3.73 5.82
CA PHE A 77 0.53 -2.42 5.20
C PHE A 77 -0.27 -2.60 3.89
N CYS A 78 0.17 -3.47 2.98
CA CYS A 78 -0.54 -3.74 1.73
C CYS A 78 -1.94 -4.35 1.96
N ASP A 79 -2.09 -5.23 2.97
CA ASP A 79 -3.38 -5.82 3.30
C ASP A 79 -4.34 -4.78 3.90
N CYS A 80 -3.84 -3.86 4.72
CA CYS A 80 -4.61 -2.70 5.18
C CYS A 80 -5.07 -1.84 4.01
N MET A 81 -4.16 -1.43 3.13
CA MET A 81 -4.49 -0.58 1.96
C MET A 81 -5.60 -1.22 1.14
N ARG A 82 -5.47 -2.51 0.85
CA ARG A 82 -6.48 -3.25 0.09
C ARG A 82 -7.84 -3.32 0.79
N LYS A 83 -7.86 -3.51 2.11
CA LYS A 83 -9.10 -3.49 2.90
C LYS A 83 -9.77 -2.12 2.79
N LYS A 84 -9.02 -1.04 2.96
CA LYS A 84 -9.52 0.34 2.89
C LYS A 84 -9.99 0.74 1.50
N ILE A 85 -9.33 0.30 0.41
CA ILE A 85 -9.82 0.46 -0.97
C ILE A 85 -11.26 -0.07 -1.07
N THR A 86 -11.50 -1.26 -0.53
CA THR A 86 -12.83 -1.91 -0.57
C THR A 86 -13.84 -1.17 0.31
N GLU A 87 -13.46 -0.81 1.53
CA GLU A 87 -14.33 -0.12 2.50
C GLU A 87 -14.74 1.28 2.03
N LYS A 88 -13.77 2.04 1.48
CA LYS A 88 -13.98 3.40 0.96
C LYS A 88 -14.50 3.43 -0.48
N LYS A 89 -14.71 2.26 -1.10
CA LYS A 89 -15.19 2.10 -2.49
C LYS A 89 -14.32 2.84 -3.51
N LEU A 90 -13.01 2.88 -3.28
CA LEU A 90 -12.07 3.45 -4.22
C LEU A 90 -11.95 2.56 -5.44
N SER A 91 -11.72 3.16 -6.60
CA SER A 91 -11.26 2.41 -7.75
C SER A 91 -9.94 1.68 -7.41
N PHE A 92 -9.79 0.44 -7.92
CA PHE A 92 -8.51 -0.25 -7.77
C PHE A 92 -7.47 0.50 -8.60
N PRO A 93 -6.33 0.90 -8.01
CA PRO A 93 -5.34 1.69 -8.70
C PRO A 93 -4.81 0.89 -9.89
N GLN A 94 -4.77 1.54 -11.05
CA GLN A 94 -4.18 0.97 -12.26
C GLN A 94 -2.67 0.85 -12.02
N MET A 95 -2.13 -0.38 -12.02
CA MET A 95 -0.69 -0.58 -12.10
C MET A 95 -0.28 -0.28 -13.53
N TYR A 96 0.01 0.99 -13.84
CA TYR A 96 0.65 1.31 -15.10
C TYR A 96 2.12 0.87 -15.00
N PRO A 97 2.62 -0.01 -15.88
CA PRO A 97 4.05 -0.09 -16.08
C PRO A 97 4.50 1.27 -16.60
N GLU A 98 5.52 1.86 -15.98
CA GLU A 98 6.17 3.04 -16.54
C GLU A 98 6.61 2.73 -17.97
N ALA A 99 6.25 3.63 -18.90
CA ALA A 99 6.60 3.54 -20.31
C ALA A 99 8.06 3.96 -20.57
#